data_AF-A0ABF7Q696-F1
#
_entry.id   AF-A0ABF7Q696-F1
#
_cell.length_a   1.000
_cell.length_b   1.000
_cell.length_c   1.000
_cell.angle_alpha   90.00
_cell.angle_beta   90.00
_cell.angle_gamma   90.00
#
_symmetry.space_group_name_H-M   'P 1'
#
loop_
_entity.id
_entity.type
_entity.pdbx_description
1 polymer ?
#
loop_
_entity_poly.entity_id
_entity_poly.type
_entity_poly.pdbx_seq_one_letter_code
_entity_poly.pdbx_strand_id
1 'polypeptide(L)'
;MDALTLLIIRHAEKPDGDATGPGLTHKGKVDSKSLVIFGWERAGAWTALFGAGLGGSTYPAPQAVYAADPDSTKDGSEPSRRPYETVLDLAARVGLDRPNTSFAKGQEAALVDALLPLAGTVLVAWEHKAIISDILPRLPVSNADQLPTHWSGKRFDVVLRLDRAAGATEFEFQELYPCLMPGDSTKPLKNDPKDD
;
A
#
# COMPACT_ATOMS: atom_id res chain seq x y z
N MET A 1 12.93 -5.50 20.23
CA MET A 1 12.14 -5.40 18.99
C MET A 1 12.11 -6.77 18.35
N ASP A 2 10.93 -7.22 17.96
CA ASP A 2 10.78 -8.48 17.23
C ASP A 2 11.05 -8.27 15.74
N ALA A 3 11.27 -9.38 15.03
CA ALA A 3 11.40 -9.34 13.58
C ALA A 3 10.09 -8.85 12.94
N LEU A 4 10.19 -7.88 12.03
CA LEU A 4 9.06 -7.25 11.37
C LEU A 4 9.38 -6.95 9.89
N THR A 5 8.54 -7.43 8.99
CA THR A 5 8.51 -7.07 7.58
C THR A 5 7.29 -6.16 7.33
N LEU A 6 7.52 -4.94 6.88
CA LEU A 6 6.47 -4.06 6.37
C LEU A 6 6.48 -4.13 4.84
N LEU A 7 5.32 -4.42 4.26
CA LEU A 7 5.06 -4.33 2.82
C LEU A 7 4.12 -3.16 2.60
N ILE A 8 4.61 -2.07 2.01
CA ILE A 8 3.80 -0.88 1.75
C ILE A 8 3.50 -0.82 0.25
N ILE A 9 2.22 -0.75 -0.07
CA ILE A 9 1.71 -0.51 -1.42
C ILE A 9 0.85 0.74 -1.43
N ARG A 10 0.76 1.41 -2.56
CA ARG A 10 -0.29 2.40 -2.78
C ARG A 10 -1.60 1.70 -3.16
N HIS A 11 -2.71 2.42 -3.03
CA HIS A 11 -3.97 1.99 -3.60
C HIS A 11 -3.86 1.74 -5.13
N ALA A 12 -4.64 0.79 -5.63
CA ALA A 12 -4.74 0.45 -7.06
C ALA A 12 -5.41 1.55 -7.89
N GLU A 13 -5.57 1.31 -9.19
CA GLU A 13 -5.96 2.29 -10.19
C GLU A 13 -7.27 3.00 -9.86
N LYS A 14 -7.25 4.31 -10.10
CA LYS A 14 -8.33 5.24 -9.82
C LYS A 14 -8.84 5.86 -11.12
N PRO A 15 -10.01 6.52 -11.10
CA PRO A 15 -10.47 7.28 -12.24
C PRO A 15 -9.45 8.36 -12.65
N ASP A 16 -9.21 8.43 -13.95
CA ASP A 16 -8.37 9.41 -14.65
C ASP A 16 -9.06 9.81 -15.96
N GLY A 17 -10.11 10.64 -15.81
CA GLY A 17 -10.99 11.03 -16.91
C GLY A 17 -11.62 9.83 -17.63
N ASP A 18 -11.94 10.03 -18.92
CA ASP A 18 -12.57 9.00 -19.75
C ASP A 18 -11.61 7.83 -20.10
N ALA A 19 -10.30 8.00 -19.91
CA ALA A 19 -9.30 7.02 -20.31
C ALA A 19 -9.38 5.70 -19.52
N THR A 20 -9.86 5.76 -18.27
CA THR A 20 -9.93 4.61 -17.35
C THR A 20 -11.36 4.23 -16.98
N GLY A 21 -12.35 5.05 -17.35
CA GLY A 21 -13.74 4.91 -16.96
C GLY A 21 -14.03 5.35 -15.52
N PRO A 22 -15.29 5.18 -15.06
CA PRO A 22 -15.68 5.58 -13.71
C PRO A 22 -15.13 4.62 -12.65
N GLY A 23 -15.03 5.12 -11.42
CA GLY A 23 -14.80 4.27 -10.26
C GLY A 23 -16.05 3.48 -9.93
N LEU A 24 -15.87 2.25 -9.44
CA LEU A 24 -16.94 1.33 -9.13
C LEU A 24 -16.72 0.73 -7.74
N THR A 25 -17.74 0.73 -6.90
CA THR A 25 -17.73 -0.07 -5.66
C THR A 25 -17.65 -1.56 -5.98
N HIS A 26 -17.34 -2.40 -4.99
CA HIS A 26 -17.37 -3.88 -5.12
C HIS A 26 -18.69 -4.48 -5.64
N LYS A 27 -19.80 -3.72 -5.62
CA LYS A 27 -21.10 -4.13 -6.18
C LYS A 27 -21.38 -3.54 -7.57
N GLY A 28 -20.39 -2.93 -8.22
CA GLY A 28 -20.52 -2.31 -9.53
C GLY A 28 -21.28 -0.98 -9.54
N LYS A 29 -21.56 -0.37 -8.37
CA LYS A 29 -22.15 0.98 -8.34
C LYS A 29 -21.08 2.04 -8.61
N VAL A 30 -21.40 3.02 -9.45
CA VAL A 30 -20.52 4.16 -9.74
C VAL A 30 -20.23 4.96 -8.46
N ASP A 31 -18.95 5.19 -8.21
CA ASP A 31 -18.43 5.96 -7.09
C ASP A 31 -17.04 6.53 -7.46
N SER A 32 -16.90 7.85 -7.43
CA SER A 32 -15.67 8.52 -7.88
C SER A 32 -14.47 8.29 -6.96
N LYS A 33 -14.69 7.78 -5.74
CA LYS A 33 -13.69 7.49 -4.72
C LYS A 33 -13.29 6.01 -4.68
N SER A 34 -13.86 5.19 -5.56
CA SER A 34 -13.58 3.76 -5.67
C SER A 34 -12.55 3.49 -6.78
N LEU A 35 -12.12 2.23 -6.87
CA LEU A 35 -11.24 1.73 -7.94
C LEU A 35 -11.96 1.66 -9.29
N VAL A 36 -11.22 1.82 -10.38
CA VAL A 36 -11.70 1.46 -11.73
C VAL A 36 -11.58 -0.05 -11.94
N ILE A 37 -12.15 -0.60 -13.03
CA ILE A 37 -12.09 -2.05 -13.34
C ILE A 37 -10.65 -2.57 -13.28
N PHE A 38 -9.72 -1.90 -13.98
CA PHE A 38 -8.30 -2.28 -13.97
C PHE A 38 -7.68 -2.24 -12.56
N GLY A 39 -8.16 -1.33 -11.69
CA GLY A 39 -7.74 -1.26 -10.29
C GLY A 39 -8.26 -2.43 -9.46
N TRP A 40 -9.47 -2.92 -9.73
CA TRP A 40 -9.99 -4.15 -9.13
C TRP A 40 -9.23 -5.39 -9.62
N GLU A 41 -8.85 -5.44 -10.89
CA GLU A 41 -7.98 -6.49 -11.41
C GLU A 41 -6.63 -6.51 -10.67
N ARG A 42 -6.03 -5.33 -10.46
CA ARG A 42 -4.80 -5.20 -9.66
C ARG A 42 -4.99 -5.62 -8.21
N ALA A 43 -6.09 -5.23 -7.57
CA ALA A 43 -6.43 -5.67 -6.21
C ALA A 43 -6.51 -7.22 -6.12
N GLY A 44 -7.08 -7.86 -7.14
CA GLY A 44 -7.08 -9.32 -7.28
C GLY A 44 -5.68 -9.90 -7.47
N ALA A 45 -4.84 -9.25 -8.28
CA ALA A 45 -3.45 -9.66 -8.50
C ALA A 45 -2.61 -9.57 -7.20
N TRP A 46 -2.78 -8.50 -6.42
CA TRP A 46 -2.16 -8.35 -5.10
C TRP A 46 -2.64 -9.45 -4.13
N THR A 47 -3.95 -9.73 -4.14
CA THR A 47 -4.54 -10.80 -3.34
C THR A 47 -3.92 -12.16 -3.67
N ALA A 48 -3.67 -12.44 -4.95
CA ALA A 48 -3.01 -13.67 -5.37
C ALA A 48 -1.53 -13.70 -4.94
N LEU A 49 -0.78 -12.62 -5.17
CA LEU A 49 0.64 -12.53 -4.84
C LEU A 49 0.90 -12.76 -3.35
N PHE A 50 0.24 -11.98 -2.50
CA PHE A 50 0.45 -12.00 -1.05
C PHE A 50 -0.35 -13.09 -0.34
N GLY A 51 -1.53 -13.45 -0.85
CA GLY A 51 -2.47 -14.32 -0.13
C GLY A 51 -2.51 -15.78 -0.58
N ALA A 52 -1.99 -16.13 -1.76
CA ALA A 52 -2.06 -17.49 -2.30
C ALA A 52 -0.75 -18.29 -2.18
N GLY A 53 0.26 -17.76 -1.46
CA GLY A 53 1.57 -18.38 -1.33
C GLY A 53 2.45 -18.29 -2.58
N LEU A 54 2.00 -17.56 -3.61
CA LEU A 54 2.73 -17.36 -4.87
C LEU A 54 3.98 -16.47 -4.68
N GLY A 55 3.96 -15.62 -3.66
CA GLY A 55 5.00 -14.65 -3.37
C GLY A 55 6.27 -15.20 -2.72
N GLY A 56 6.23 -16.43 -2.19
CA GLY A 56 7.36 -17.01 -1.44
C GLY A 56 7.85 -16.12 -0.30
N SER A 57 9.16 -16.12 -0.06
CA SER A 57 9.79 -15.23 0.93
C SER A 57 9.98 -13.78 0.44
N THR A 58 9.86 -13.53 -0.86
CA THR A 58 9.98 -12.19 -1.45
C THR A 58 8.75 -11.35 -1.16
N TYR A 59 7.56 -11.96 -1.27
CA TYR A 59 6.27 -11.35 -0.96
C TYR A 59 5.52 -12.22 0.06
N PRO A 60 5.98 -12.25 1.33
CA PRO A 60 5.40 -13.11 2.34
C PRO A 60 3.94 -12.74 2.62
N ALA A 61 3.14 -13.74 3.01
CA ALA A 61 1.76 -13.50 3.37
C ALA A 61 1.66 -12.65 4.65
N PRO A 62 0.89 -11.55 4.65
CA PRO A 62 0.74 -10.72 5.83
C PRO A 62 -0.09 -11.41 6.92
N GLN A 63 0.31 -11.22 8.18
CA GLN A 63 -0.51 -11.56 9.35
C GLN A 63 -1.38 -10.38 9.81
N ALA A 64 -1.08 -9.17 9.36
CA ALA A 64 -1.92 -7.99 9.54
C ALA A 64 -1.96 -7.14 8.26
N VAL A 65 -3.13 -6.56 7.97
CA VAL A 65 -3.36 -5.71 6.80
C VAL A 65 -3.96 -4.40 7.27
N TYR A 66 -3.34 -3.27 6.91
CA TYR A 66 -3.78 -1.93 7.24
C TYR A 66 -4.17 -1.18 5.98
N ALA A 67 -5.22 -0.36 6.08
CA ALA A 67 -5.62 0.56 5.02
C ALA A 67 -6.19 1.84 5.62
N ALA A 68 -6.08 2.95 4.88
CA ALA A 68 -6.72 4.20 5.28
C ALA A 68 -8.22 4.01 5.48
N ASP A 69 -8.74 4.60 6.56
CA ASP A 69 -10.17 4.61 6.87
C ASP A 69 -10.98 5.16 5.68
N PRO A 70 -11.82 4.32 5.02
CA PRO A 70 -12.56 4.73 3.84
C PRO A 70 -13.75 5.64 4.16
N ASP A 71 -14.13 5.79 5.43
CA ASP A 71 -15.34 6.48 5.86
C ASP A 71 -15.04 7.66 6.82
N SER A 72 -13.77 7.95 7.11
CA SER A 72 -13.39 9.05 8.00
C SER A 72 -13.81 10.41 7.45
N THR A 73 -14.55 11.17 8.26
CA THR A 73 -14.89 12.58 8.00
C THR A 73 -14.03 13.54 8.81
N LYS A 74 -12.99 13.05 9.50
CA LYS A 74 -12.14 13.86 10.37
C LYS A 74 -11.18 14.72 9.55
N ASP A 75 -10.83 15.89 10.09
CA ASP A 75 -9.78 16.78 9.59
C ASP A 75 -9.99 17.34 8.17
N GLY A 76 -11.21 17.30 7.65
CA GLY A 76 -11.62 17.97 6.40
C GLY A 76 -11.02 17.39 5.12
N SER A 77 -10.24 16.30 5.21
CA SER A 77 -9.78 15.57 4.02
C SER A 77 -10.88 14.63 3.54
N GLU A 78 -11.20 14.66 2.25
CA GLU A 78 -12.19 13.72 1.72
C GLU A 78 -11.63 12.29 1.72
N PRO A 79 -12.33 11.33 2.36
CA PRO A 79 -11.84 9.97 2.44
C PRO A 79 -11.81 9.31 1.06
N SER A 80 -10.92 8.34 0.90
CA SER A 80 -10.77 7.55 -0.33
C SER A 80 -10.99 6.09 0.02
N ARG A 81 -11.90 5.42 -0.69
CA ARG A 81 -12.17 3.99 -0.50
C ARG A 81 -11.05 3.11 -1.07
N ARG A 82 -10.29 3.65 -2.02
CA ARG A 82 -9.29 2.91 -2.81
C ARG A 82 -8.26 2.13 -2.00
N PRO A 83 -7.61 2.67 -0.94
CA PRO A 83 -6.67 1.87 -0.15
C PRO A 83 -7.34 0.66 0.49
N TYR A 84 -8.54 0.85 1.08
CA TYR A 84 -9.33 -0.22 1.65
C TYR A 84 -9.75 -1.26 0.59
N GLU A 85 -10.30 -0.82 -0.54
CA GLU A 85 -10.74 -1.68 -1.63
C GLU A 85 -9.59 -2.49 -2.24
N THR A 86 -8.38 -1.92 -2.29
CA THR A 86 -7.18 -2.59 -2.83
C THR A 86 -6.82 -3.86 -2.06
N VAL A 87 -7.09 -3.90 -0.76
CA VAL A 87 -6.64 -5.00 0.13
C VAL A 87 -7.79 -5.71 0.84
N LEU A 88 -9.03 -5.40 0.49
CA LEU A 88 -10.22 -6.03 1.08
C LEU A 88 -10.19 -7.55 0.90
N ASP A 89 -10.04 -8.00 -0.34
CA ASP A 89 -10.00 -9.44 -0.67
C ASP A 89 -8.72 -10.11 -0.18
N LEU A 90 -7.61 -9.35 -0.09
CA LEU A 90 -6.37 -9.85 0.50
C LEU A 90 -6.56 -10.18 1.98
N ALA A 91 -7.16 -9.29 2.76
CA ALA A 91 -7.41 -9.53 4.19
C ALA A 91 -8.25 -10.80 4.38
N ALA A 92 -9.34 -10.94 3.63
CA ALA A 92 -10.17 -12.15 3.66
C ALA A 92 -9.38 -13.40 3.25
N ARG A 93 -8.53 -13.30 2.22
CA ARG A 93 -7.71 -14.42 1.73
C ARG A 93 -6.73 -14.94 2.78
N VAL A 94 -6.13 -14.06 3.59
CA VAL A 94 -5.20 -14.45 4.66
C VAL A 94 -5.91 -14.78 5.98
N GLY A 95 -7.25 -14.86 5.98
CA GLY A 95 -8.05 -15.27 7.14
C GLY A 95 -8.35 -14.16 8.14
N LEU A 96 -8.19 -12.89 7.75
CA LEU A 96 -8.62 -11.74 8.53
C LEU A 96 -10.05 -11.33 8.15
N ASP A 97 -10.85 -10.90 9.13
CA ASP A 97 -12.23 -10.46 8.86
C ASP A 97 -12.30 -9.25 7.92
N ARG A 98 -11.35 -8.32 8.06
CA ARG A 98 -11.21 -7.09 7.25
C ARG A 98 -9.84 -6.44 7.44
N PRO A 99 -9.44 -5.49 6.56
CA PRO A 99 -8.31 -4.59 6.84
C PRO A 99 -8.53 -3.79 8.13
N ASN A 100 -7.46 -3.53 8.87
CA ASN A 100 -7.47 -2.58 9.98
C ASN A 100 -7.53 -1.15 9.44
N THR A 101 -8.65 -0.48 9.71
CA THR A 101 -8.94 0.89 9.25
C THR A 101 -8.96 1.89 10.42
N SER A 102 -8.17 1.66 11.48
CA SER A 102 -8.17 2.52 12.68
C SER A 102 -7.56 3.92 12.44
N PHE A 103 -6.92 4.12 11.30
CA PHE A 103 -6.21 5.35 10.95
C PHE A 103 -6.70 5.88 9.60
N ALA A 104 -6.96 7.19 9.54
CA ALA A 104 -7.34 7.90 8.34
C ALA A 104 -6.16 8.65 7.71
N LYS A 105 -6.36 9.18 6.50
CA LYS A 105 -5.46 10.18 5.91
C LYS A 105 -5.25 11.34 6.88
N GLY A 106 -4.00 11.77 7.07
CA GLY A 106 -3.61 12.77 8.06
C GLY A 106 -3.23 12.19 9.44
N GLN A 107 -3.42 10.88 9.66
CA GLN A 107 -3.06 10.18 10.89
C GLN A 107 -1.84 9.26 10.71
N GLU A 108 -1.02 9.50 9.69
CA GLU A 108 0.13 8.67 9.33
C GLU A 108 1.15 8.55 10.46
N ALA A 109 1.31 9.59 11.30
CA ALA A 109 2.14 9.51 12.50
C ALA A 109 1.66 8.44 13.48
N ALA A 110 0.35 8.46 13.80
CA ALA A 110 -0.26 7.47 14.70
C ALA A 110 -0.28 6.07 14.09
N LEU A 111 -0.45 5.96 12.76
CA LEU A 111 -0.29 4.70 12.03
C LEU A 111 1.12 4.14 12.23
N VAL A 112 2.17 4.94 11.98
CA VAL A 112 3.56 4.49 12.12
C VAL A 112 3.86 4.08 13.56
N ASP A 113 3.44 4.86 14.55
CA ASP A 113 3.61 4.51 15.98
C ASP A 113 2.96 3.16 16.32
N ALA A 114 1.81 2.84 15.71
CA ALA A 114 1.13 1.57 15.90
C ALA A 114 1.78 0.39 15.14
N LEU A 115 2.48 0.65 14.03
CA LEU A 115 3.19 -0.37 13.25
C LEU A 115 4.52 -0.77 13.91
N LEU A 116 5.26 0.19 14.47
CA LEU A 116 6.60 -0.04 15.04
C LEU A 116 6.70 -1.13 16.12
N PRO A 117 5.72 -1.37 17.00
CA PRO A 117 5.80 -2.46 17.99
C PRO A 117 5.38 -3.83 17.44
N LEU A 118 4.89 -3.93 16.20
CA LEU A 118 4.43 -5.20 15.63
C LEU A 118 5.58 -6.16 15.32
N ALA A 119 5.20 -7.41 15.06
CA ALA A 119 6.06 -8.50 14.65
C ALA A 119 5.45 -9.23 13.44
N GLY A 120 6.25 -10.04 12.74
CA GLY A 120 5.82 -10.79 11.57
C GLY A 120 5.76 -9.94 10.30
N THR A 121 4.83 -10.23 9.41
CA THR A 121 4.61 -9.52 8.14
C THR A 121 3.33 -8.68 8.23
N VAL A 122 3.46 -7.39 7.94
CA VAL A 122 2.35 -6.45 7.92
C VAL A 122 2.29 -5.80 6.54
N LEU A 123 1.11 -5.78 5.93
CA LEU A 123 0.88 -5.06 4.68
C LEU A 123 0.11 -3.76 4.93
N VAL A 124 0.53 -2.67 4.31
CA VAL A 124 -0.07 -1.34 4.43
C VAL A 124 -0.45 -0.83 3.05
N ALA A 125 -1.72 -0.49 2.85
CA ALA A 125 -2.22 0.15 1.64
C ALA A 125 -2.59 1.62 1.91
N TRP A 126 -2.02 2.56 1.14
CA TRP A 126 -2.22 3.99 1.38
C TRP A 126 -2.22 4.86 0.10
N GLU A 127 -2.35 6.18 0.24
CA GLU A 127 -2.13 7.13 -0.86
C GLU A 127 -0.64 7.35 -1.12
N HIS A 128 -0.21 7.33 -2.38
CA HIS A 128 1.20 7.49 -2.75
C HIS A 128 1.85 8.76 -2.16
N LYS A 129 1.15 9.90 -2.10
CA LYS A 129 1.72 11.15 -1.59
C LYS A 129 2.04 11.02 -0.12
N ALA A 130 1.06 10.60 0.67
CA ALA A 130 1.22 10.40 2.11
C ALA A 130 2.21 9.27 2.44
N ILE A 131 2.35 8.24 1.58
CA ILE A 131 3.45 7.27 1.73
C ILE A 131 4.80 8.00 1.72
N ILE A 132 5.05 8.80 0.67
CA ILE A 132 6.31 9.51 0.49
C ILE A 132 6.54 10.60 1.54
N SER A 133 5.54 11.44 1.82
CA SER A 133 5.71 12.62 2.68
C SER A 133 5.54 12.33 4.17
N ASP A 134 4.72 11.34 4.54
CA ASP A 134 4.21 11.23 5.91
C ASP A 134 4.41 9.85 6.55
N ILE A 135 4.63 8.78 5.77
CA ILE A 135 4.91 7.43 6.30
C ILE A 135 6.41 7.14 6.28
N LEU A 136 7.03 7.14 5.09
CA LEU A 136 8.45 6.75 4.95
C LEU A 136 9.40 7.59 5.83
N PRO A 137 9.27 8.93 5.93
CA PRO A 137 10.19 9.73 6.73
C PRO A 137 10.10 9.47 8.25
N ARG A 138 9.08 8.73 8.71
CA ARG A 138 8.88 8.41 10.12
C ARG A 138 9.41 7.02 10.50
N LEU A 139 9.76 6.20 9.52
CA LEU A 139 10.32 4.87 9.76
C LEU A 139 11.83 5.00 10.02
N PRO A 140 12.38 4.34 11.05
CA PRO A 140 13.82 4.29 11.27
C PRO A 140 14.46 3.35 10.23
N VAL A 141 15.04 3.89 9.17
CA VAL A 141 15.61 3.10 8.05
C VAL A 141 17.13 3.31 7.99
N SER A 142 17.90 2.22 7.99
CA SER A 142 19.37 2.28 8.02
C SER A 142 19.98 2.75 6.70
N ASN A 143 19.33 2.43 5.58
CA ASN A 143 19.65 2.88 4.22
C ASN A 143 18.66 3.96 3.72
N ALA A 144 18.38 4.97 4.56
CA ALA A 144 17.39 6.01 4.27
C ALA A 144 17.66 6.81 2.99
N ASP A 145 18.91 6.85 2.51
CA ASP A 145 19.31 7.47 1.24
C ASP A 145 18.72 6.76 0.00
N GLN A 146 18.26 5.52 0.15
CA GLN A 146 17.61 4.74 -0.90
C GLN A 146 16.09 4.92 -0.94
N LEU A 147 15.49 5.60 0.05
CA LEU A 147 14.05 5.82 0.07
C LEU A 147 13.61 6.71 -1.10
N PRO A 148 12.53 6.36 -1.80
CA PRO A 148 12.02 7.19 -2.88
C PRO A 148 11.50 8.51 -2.33
N THR A 149 11.80 9.60 -3.04
CA THR A 149 11.27 10.94 -2.70
C THR A 149 10.11 11.35 -3.61
N HIS A 150 9.74 10.53 -4.59
CA HIS A 150 8.57 10.74 -5.44
C HIS A 150 7.94 9.40 -5.87
N TRP A 151 6.62 9.37 -5.93
CA TRP A 151 5.87 8.23 -6.45
C TRP A 151 4.85 8.73 -7.47
N SER A 152 5.16 8.50 -8.74
CA SER A 152 4.35 8.92 -9.88
C SER A 152 2.87 8.57 -9.71
N GLY A 153 1.99 9.52 -10.01
CA GLY A 153 0.54 9.31 -9.99
C GLY A 153 0.06 8.14 -10.87
N LYS A 154 0.86 7.76 -11.87
CA LYS A 154 0.58 6.73 -12.89
C LYS A 154 1.22 5.36 -12.61
N ARG A 155 2.03 5.20 -11.55
CA ARG A 155 2.71 3.94 -11.20
C ARG A 155 2.01 3.26 -10.02
N PHE A 156 1.43 2.08 -10.23
CA PHE A 156 0.59 1.35 -9.24
C PHE A 156 1.16 -0.03 -8.85
N ASP A 157 2.35 -0.34 -9.34
CA ASP A 157 2.93 -1.68 -9.50
C ASP A 157 4.18 -1.92 -8.63
N VAL A 158 4.35 -1.15 -7.56
CA VAL A 158 5.55 -1.19 -6.69
C VAL A 158 5.16 -1.59 -5.27
N VAL A 159 5.99 -2.43 -4.66
CA VAL A 159 5.95 -2.75 -3.23
C VAL A 159 7.20 -2.19 -2.58
N LEU A 160 7.02 -1.38 -1.54
CA LEU A 160 8.11 -0.95 -0.67
C LEU A 160 8.24 -1.94 0.47
N ARG A 161 9.35 -2.65 0.56
CA ARG A 161 9.63 -3.63 1.60
C ARG A 161 10.59 -3.04 2.61
N LEU A 162 10.25 -3.17 3.89
CA LEU A 162 11.11 -2.80 5.01
C LEU A 162 11.24 -3.98 5.96
N ASP A 163 12.45 -4.46 6.19
CA ASP A 163 12.73 -5.58 7.10
C ASP A 163 13.51 -5.10 8.32
N ARG A 164 12.99 -5.36 9.51
CA ARG A 164 13.69 -5.19 10.78
C ARG A 164 13.93 -6.56 11.38
N ALA A 165 15.20 -6.91 11.57
CA ALA A 165 15.58 -8.17 12.23
C ALA A 165 15.23 -8.16 13.73
N ALA A 166 15.10 -9.35 14.33
CA ALA A 166 14.94 -9.47 15.78
C ALA A 166 16.14 -8.84 16.50
N GLY A 167 15.86 -7.97 17.48
CA GLY A 167 16.88 -7.21 18.19
C GLY A 167 17.37 -5.93 17.50
N ALA A 168 17.06 -5.72 16.21
CA ALA A 168 17.40 -4.49 15.50
C ALA A 168 16.42 -3.35 15.80
N THR A 169 16.89 -2.11 15.69
CA THR A 169 16.06 -0.91 15.88
C THR A 169 15.67 -0.24 14.57
N GLU A 170 16.36 -0.54 13.47
CA GLU A 170 16.18 0.05 12.15
C GLU A 170 15.72 -1.01 11.14
N PHE A 171 15.01 -0.56 10.11
CA PHE A 171 14.64 -1.35 8.95
C PHE A 171 15.69 -1.24 7.84
N GLU A 172 15.89 -2.31 7.09
CA GLU A 172 16.51 -2.30 5.77
C GLU A 172 15.42 -2.17 4.72
N PHE A 173 15.57 -1.22 3.81
CA PHE A 173 14.59 -0.89 2.76
C PHE A 173 14.95 -1.50 1.40
N GLN A 174 13.93 -1.94 0.65
CA GLN A 174 14.04 -2.38 -0.73
C GLN A 174 12.75 -2.07 -1.53
N GLU A 175 12.90 -1.63 -2.79
CA GLU A 175 11.80 -1.63 -3.77
C GLU A 175 11.67 -2.99 -4.47
N LEU A 176 10.45 -3.49 -4.59
CA LEU A 176 10.13 -4.72 -5.31
C LEU A 176 9.17 -4.43 -6.47
N TYR A 177 9.39 -5.13 -7.58
CA TYR A 177 8.65 -4.97 -8.83
C TYR A 177 8.08 -6.33 -9.29
N PRO A 178 6.87 -6.69 -8.85
CA PRO A 178 6.28 -7.99 -9.15
C PRO A 178 5.76 -8.11 -10.59
N CYS A 179 5.52 -6.99 -11.28
CA CYS A 179 5.06 -6.94 -12.68
C CYS A 179 3.89 -7.88 -12.98
N LEU A 180 2.78 -7.70 -12.26
CA LEU A 180 1.63 -8.60 -12.29
C LEU A 180 0.68 -8.34 -13.45
N MET A 181 0.68 -7.11 -13.97
CA MET A 181 -0.29 -6.65 -14.97
C MET A 181 0.38 -6.03 -16.21
N PRO A 182 -0.31 -6.00 -17.36
CA PRO A 182 0.19 -5.31 -18.54
C PRO A 182 0.52 -3.84 -18.25
N GLY A 183 1.70 -3.40 -18.69
CA GLY A 183 2.16 -2.03 -18.47
C GLY A 183 2.95 -1.81 -17.17
N ASP A 184 3.03 -2.81 -16.29
CA ASP A 184 3.91 -2.76 -15.12
C ASP A 184 5.40 -2.69 -15.53
N SER A 185 6.23 -2.17 -14.63
CA SER A 185 7.63 -1.85 -14.90
C SER A 185 8.54 -2.19 -13.74
N THR A 186 9.74 -2.69 -14.06
CA THR A 186 10.85 -2.87 -13.10
C THR A 186 11.66 -1.60 -12.86
N LYS A 187 11.25 -0.47 -13.45
CA LYS A 187 11.93 0.81 -13.22
C LYS A 187 11.67 1.27 -11.78
N PRO A 188 12.74 1.62 -11.03
CA PRO A 188 12.60 2.20 -9.70
C PRO A 188 11.69 3.42 -9.68
N LEU A 189 11.12 3.69 -8.51
CA LEU A 189 10.51 4.99 -8.24
C LEU A 189 11.58 6.08 -8.39
N LYS A 190 11.13 7.27 -8.76
CA LYS A 190 12.01 8.39 -9.09
C LYS A 190 12.17 9.28 -7.87
N ASN A 191 13.27 10.02 -7.83
CA ASN A 191 13.50 11.00 -6.76
C ASN A 191 13.09 12.43 -7.16
N ASP A 192 12.72 12.67 -8.42
CA ASP A 192 12.28 13.99 -8.92
C ASP A 192 10.90 13.90 -9.63
N PRO A 193 9.91 14.74 -9.26
CA PRO A 193 8.62 14.84 -9.94
C PRO A 193 8.68 15.30 -11.40
N LYS A 194 9.78 15.92 -11.86
CA LYS A 194 9.94 16.38 -13.25
C LYS A 194 9.96 15.27 -14.29
N ASP A 195 10.02 14.03 -13.82
CA ASP A 195 10.16 12.85 -14.65
C ASP A 195 8.82 12.12 -14.91
N ASP A 196 7.67 12.70 -14.57
CA ASP A 196 6.32 12.15 -14.77
C ASP A 196 5.70 12.37 -16.17
#